data_AF-A0A661UXD4-F1
#
_entry.id   AF-A0A661UXD4-F1
#
_cell.length_a   1.000
_cell.length_b   1.000
_cell.length_c   1.000
_cell.angle_alpha   90.00
_cell.angle_beta   90.00
_cell.angle_gamma   90.00
#
_symmetry.space_group_name_H-M   'P 1'
#
loop_
_entity.id
_entity.type
_entity.pdbx_description
1 polymer ?
#
loop_
_entity_poly.entity_id
_entity_poly.type
_entity_poly.pdbx_seq_one_letter_code
_entity_poly.pdbx_strand_id
1 'polypeptide(L)'
;MVAKKKTQRFDILISPAWRPMLRVLGVKPENAYAEVTGDEMHVRFGRLSHTFSVDAIETASIDDWPLWAGIGPRYVPGTVGFVGTFINTVLVKFSEPQTVRAVFPMRCNRLYLSLKEPQKFIAAVTKPVAAAMAA
;
A
#
# COMPACT_ATOMS: atom_id res chain seq x y z
N MET A 1 20.90 -19.92 13.17
CA MET A 1 19.79 -19.18 13.81
C MET A 1 19.26 -18.18 12.79
N VAL A 2 18.00 -18.32 12.34
CA VAL A 2 17.39 -17.38 11.38
C VAL A 2 16.99 -16.12 12.16
N ALA A 3 17.58 -14.98 11.83
CA ALA A 3 17.20 -13.70 12.43
C ALA A 3 15.71 -13.43 12.16
N LYS A 4 14.94 -13.15 13.21
CA LYS A 4 13.52 -12.80 13.09
C LYS A 4 13.41 -11.48 12.34
N LYS A 5 12.93 -11.49 11.08
CA LYS A 5 12.71 -10.27 10.30
C LYS A 5 11.75 -9.35 11.08
N LYS A 6 12.08 -8.05 11.15
CA LYS A 6 11.26 -7.06 11.84
C LYS A 6 9.98 -6.82 11.03
N THR A 7 8.84 -7.13 11.62
CA THR A 7 7.52 -6.86 11.02
C THR A 7 6.99 -5.52 11.53
N GLN A 8 6.56 -4.67 10.60
CA GLN A 8 5.93 -3.38 10.90
C GLN A 8 4.56 -3.31 10.22
N ARG A 9 3.50 -3.02 10.97
CA ARG A 9 2.14 -2.91 10.46
C ARG A 9 1.68 -1.45 10.46
N PHE A 10 1.04 -1.05 9.36
CA PHE A 10 0.51 0.27 9.11
C PHE A 10 -0.96 0.15 8.73
N ASP A 11 -1.85 0.64 9.59
CA ASP A 11 -3.28 0.56 9.32
C ASP A 11 -3.71 1.51 8.21
N ILE A 12 -4.61 1.04 7.36
CA ILE A 12 -5.26 1.86 6.35
C ILE A 12 -6.27 2.78 7.04
N LEU A 13 -6.18 4.07 6.74
CA LEU A 13 -7.07 5.10 7.25
C LEU A 13 -8.42 5.01 6.53
N ILE A 14 -9.48 4.80 7.29
CA ILE A 14 -10.85 4.73 6.77
C ILE A 14 -11.68 5.83 7.43
N SER A 15 -12.15 6.78 6.61
CA SER A 15 -12.99 7.87 7.09
C SER A 15 -14.35 7.35 7.58
N PRO A 16 -14.89 7.82 8.73
CA PRO A 16 -16.17 7.39 9.27
C PRO A 16 -17.33 7.43 8.27
N ALA A 17 -17.38 8.46 7.42
CA ALA A 17 -18.43 8.64 6.42
C ALA A 17 -18.47 7.50 5.39
N TRP A 18 -17.31 6.91 5.08
CA TRP A 18 -17.18 5.84 4.07
C TRP A 18 -17.23 4.43 4.66
N ARG A 19 -17.20 4.29 5.99
CA ARG A 19 -17.25 2.99 6.67
C ARG A 19 -18.46 2.14 6.28
N PRO A 20 -19.71 2.66 6.21
CA PRO A 20 -20.86 1.82 5.85
C PRO A 20 -20.71 1.19 4.47
N MET A 21 -20.31 1.98 3.47
CA MET A 21 -20.05 1.51 2.11
C MET A 21 -18.93 0.46 2.07
N LEU A 22 -17.82 0.72 2.75
CA LEU A 22 -16.67 -0.18 2.78
C LEU A 22 -16.95 -1.49 3.53
N ARG A 23 -17.82 -1.47 4.54
CA ARG A 23 -18.27 -2.69 5.24
C ARG A 23 -19.04 -3.64 4.32
N VAL A 24 -19.85 -3.13 3.39
CA VAL A 24 -20.54 -3.96 2.39
C VAL A 24 -19.53 -4.71 1.52
N LEU A 25 -18.37 -4.09 1.27
CA LEU A 25 -17.24 -4.71 0.55
C LEU A 25 -16.35 -5.61 1.46
N GLY A 26 -16.75 -5.84 2.71
CA GLY A 26 -16.02 -6.66 3.67
C GLY A 26 -14.79 -5.99 4.29
N VAL A 27 -14.63 -4.68 4.11
CA VAL A 27 -13.50 -3.91 4.66
C VAL A 27 -13.85 -3.39 6.05
N LYS A 28 -12.97 -3.69 7.01
CA LYS A 28 -13.04 -3.29 8.41
C LYS A 28 -11.67 -2.75 8.85
N PRO A 29 -11.60 -1.87 9.86
CA PRO A 29 -10.30 -1.36 10.35
C PRO A 29 -9.30 -2.47 10.74
N GLU A 30 -9.80 -3.57 11.31
CA GLU A 30 -8.98 -4.72 11.73
C GLU A 30 -8.34 -5.50 10.56
N ASN A 31 -8.96 -5.47 9.37
CA ASN A 31 -8.52 -6.23 8.19
C ASN A 31 -8.09 -5.31 7.02
N ALA A 32 -7.75 -4.05 7.32
CA ALA A 32 -7.29 -3.05 6.37
C ALA A 32 -5.92 -2.48 6.83
N TYR A 33 -4.84 -3.03 6.30
CA TYR A 33 -3.47 -2.69 6.71
C TYR A 33 -2.45 -3.01 5.61
N ALA A 34 -1.31 -2.33 5.66
CA ALA A 34 -0.08 -2.71 4.98
C ALA A 34 0.92 -3.20 6.05
N GLU A 35 1.54 -4.34 5.81
CA GLU A 35 2.53 -4.95 6.70
C GLU A 35 3.83 -5.14 5.93
N VAL A 36 4.93 -4.66 6.49
CA VAL A 36 6.27 -4.76 5.89
C VAL A 36 7.08 -5.73 6.75
N THR A 37 7.56 -6.81 6.13
CA THR A 37 8.37 -7.86 6.78
C THR A 37 9.62 -8.13 5.94
N GLY A 38 10.73 -7.49 6.32
CA GLY A 38 11.96 -7.50 5.52
C GLY A 38 11.71 -6.96 4.13
N ASP A 39 11.80 -7.83 3.12
CA ASP A 39 11.78 -7.46 1.69
C ASP A 39 10.39 -7.63 1.07
N GLU A 40 9.39 -7.97 1.88
CA GLU A 40 8.01 -8.15 1.45
C GLU A 40 7.08 -7.14 2.12
N MET A 41 6.18 -6.59 1.32
CA MET A 41 5.06 -5.77 1.78
C MET A 41 3.75 -6.48 1.46
N HIS A 42 3.04 -6.90 2.50
CA HIS A 42 1.72 -7.49 2.41
C HIS A 42 0.64 -6.44 2.67
N VAL A 43 -0.25 -6.24 1.70
CA VAL A 43 -1.38 -5.32 1.82
C VAL A 43 -2.67 -6.11 1.90
N ARG A 44 -3.43 -5.88 2.98
CA ARG A 44 -4.78 -6.42 3.16
C ARG A 44 -5.79 -5.28 3.15
N PHE A 45 -6.89 -5.48 2.42
CA PHE A 45 -8.02 -4.56 2.42
C PHE A 45 -9.33 -5.38 2.38
N GLY A 46 -9.86 -5.68 3.56
CA GLY A 46 -11.02 -6.57 3.67
C GLY A 46 -10.65 -8.03 3.40
N ARG A 47 -11.27 -8.60 2.37
CA ARG A 47 -11.00 -9.95 1.86
C ARG A 47 -9.87 -9.98 0.82
N LEU A 48 -9.45 -8.81 0.33
CA LEU A 48 -8.38 -8.69 -0.65
C LEU A 48 -7.04 -8.68 0.07
N SER A 49 -6.08 -9.42 -0.48
CA SER A 49 -4.72 -9.55 0.05
C SER A 49 -3.76 -9.67 -1.13
N HIS A 50 -2.68 -8.89 -1.07
CA HIS A 50 -1.64 -8.86 -2.10
C HIS A 50 -0.28 -8.71 -1.44
N THR A 51 0.75 -9.29 -2.07
CA THR A 51 2.13 -9.15 -1.63
C THR A 51 2.93 -8.46 -2.73
N PHE A 52 3.77 -7.51 -2.32
CA PHE A 52 4.64 -6.72 -3.19
C PHE A 52 6.08 -6.86 -2.68
N SER A 53 7.05 -6.81 -3.60
CA SER A 53 8.46 -6.75 -3.22
C SER A 53 8.81 -5.33 -2.79
N VAL A 54 9.40 -5.18 -1.61
CA VAL A 54 9.98 -3.91 -1.13
C VAL A 54 11.20 -3.53 -1.96
N ASP A 55 11.95 -4.51 -2.46
CA ASP A 55 13.12 -4.25 -3.31
C ASP A 55 12.76 -3.64 -4.66
N ALA A 56 11.54 -3.89 -5.13
CA ALA A 56 11.02 -3.29 -6.35
C ALA A 56 10.47 -1.87 -6.14
N ILE A 57 10.44 -1.34 -4.90
CA ILE A 57 9.97 0.02 -4.65
C ILE A 57 11.05 1.00 -5.12
N GLU A 58 10.71 1.79 -6.13
CA GLU A 58 11.54 2.88 -6.64
C GLU A 58 11.42 4.10 -5.72
N THR A 59 10.17 4.47 -5.39
CA THR A 59 9.88 5.62 -4.52
C THR A 59 8.58 5.39 -3.74
N ALA A 60 8.50 6.00 -2.56
CA ALA A 60 7.27 6.12 -1.79
C ALA A 60 7.12 7.56 -1.30
N SER A 61 5.99 8.20 -1.57
CA SER A 61 5.74 9.58 -1.16
C SER A 61 4.28 9.81 -0.84
N ILE A 62 3.99 10.85 -0.07
CA ILE A 62 2.62 11.38 0.01
C ILE A 62 2.23 11.87 -1.39
N ASP A 63 1.03 11.52 -1.82
CA ASP A 63 0.45 11.94 -3.10
C ASP A 63 -1.06 12.05 -2.98
N ASP A 64 -1.68 12.84 -3.85
CA ASP A 64 -3.13 13.03 -3.83
C ASP A 64 -3.84 11.96 -4.67
N TRP A 65 -4.85 11.33 -4.07
CA TRP A 65 -5.74 10.43 -4.80
C TRP A 65 -6.85 11.24 -5.48
N PRO A 66 -7.03 11.11 -6.80
CA PRO A 66 -8.06 11.86 -7.51
C PRO A 66 -9.46 11.55 -6.96
N LEU A 67 -10.22 12.59 -6.61
CA LEU A 67 -11.57 12.45 -6.04
C LEU A 67 -12.50 11.64 -6.94
N TRP A 68 -12.39 11.81 -8.26
CA TRP A 68 -13.20 11.10 -9.25
C TRP A 68 -12.93 9.60 -9.31
N ALA A 69 -11.77 9.12 -8.83
CA ALA A 69 -11.48 7.70 -8.76
C ALA A 69 -12.15 7.01 -7.55
N GLY A 70 -12.71 7.78 -6.61
CA GLY A 70 -13.54 7.30 -5.50
C GLY A 70 -12.79 6.49 -4.44
N ILE A 71 -13.54 5.95 -3.47
CA ILE A 71 -13.04 5.22 -2.29
C ILE A 71 -13.33 3.71 -2.40
N GLY A 72 -12.40 2.89 -1.93
CA GLY A 72 -12.43 1.44 -1.93
C GLY A 72 -11.24 0.80 -2.65
N PRO A 73 -11.34 -0.50 -2.99
CA PRO A 73 -10.35 -1.14 -3.85
C PRO A 73 -10.52 -0.62 -5.28
N ARG A 74 -9.41 -0.27 -5.93
CA ARG A 74 -9.37 0.23 -7.31
C ARG A 74 -8.31 -0.51 -8.10
N TYR A 75 -8.70 -0.99 -9.26
CA TYR A 75 -7.88 -1.76 -10.17
C TYR A 75 -8.03 -1.13 -11.54
N VAL A 76 -7.06 -0.31 -11.93
CA VAL A 76 -6.98 0.26 -13.27
C VAL A 76 -5.64 -0.14 -13.89
N PRO A 77 -5.50 -0.18 -15.21
CA PRO A 77 -4.24 -0.56 -15.85
C PRO A 77 -3.05 0.25 -15.27
N GLY A 78 -2.04 -0.45 -14.75
CA GLY A 78 -0.86 0.16 -14.12
C GLY A 78 -1.04 0.64 -12.67
N THR A 79 -2.26 0.91 -12.21
CA THR A 79 -2.49 1.49 -10.87
C THR A 79 -3.46 0.66 -10.03
N VAL A 80 -3.04 0.36 -8.81
CA VAL A 80 -3.88 -0.26 -7.78
C VAL A 80 -4.06 0.72 -6.63
N GLY A 81 -5.26 0.82 -6.09
CA GLY A 81 -5.56 1.67 -4.93
C GLY A 81 -6.31 0.90 -3.86
N PHE A 82 -5.85 1.00 -2.62
CA PHE A 82 -6.60 0.61 -1.42
C PHE A 82 -6.86 1.86 -0.58
N VAL A 83 -7.91 2.58 -0.98
CA VAL A 83 -8.18 3.93 -0.50
C VAL A 83 -9.40 3.90 0.39
N GLY A 84 -9.23 4.11 1.69
CA GLY A 84 -10.31 4.26 2.69
C GLY A 84 -10.70 5.72 2.94
N THR A 85 -9.88 6.67 2.47
CA THR A 85 -10.12 8.13 2.51
C THR A 85 -9.17 8.82 1.52
N PHE A 86 -9.45 10.06 1.13
CA PHE A 86 -8.56 10.86 0.26
C PHE A 86 -7.36 11.48 0.99
N ILE A 87 -7.36 11.43 2.33
CA ILE A 87 -6.34 12.04 3.19
C ILE A 87 -5.23 11.03 3.50
N ASN A 88 -3.98 11.50 3.62
CA ASN A 88 -2.81 10.69 3.96
C ASN A 88 -2.60 9.53 2.98
N THR A 89 -2.82 9.80 1.69
CA THR A 89 -2.56 8.82 0.65
C THR A 89 -1.07 8.80 0.34
N VAL A 90 -0.51 7.60 0.26
CA VAL A 90 0.86 7.33 -0.14
C VAL A 90 0.81 6.66 -1.49
N LEU A 91 1.57 7.20 -2.45
CA LEU A 91 1.90 6.53 -3.69
C LEU A 91 3.20 5.75 -3.50
N VAL A 92 3.16 4.46 -3.80
CA VAL A 92 4.32 3.61 -3.97
C VAL A 92 4.50 3.37 -5.46
N LYS A 93 5.63 3.79 -6.02
CA LYS A 93 6.03 3.47 -7.40
C LYS A 93 7.00 2.31 -7.38
N PHE A 94 6.76 1.34 -8.25
CA PHE A 94 7.64 0.20 -8.43
C PHE A 94 8.49 0.36 -9.69
N SER A 95 9.78 0.06 -9.59
CA SER A 95 10.72 0.02 -10.72
C SER A 95 10.35 -1.10 -11.70
N GLU A 96 9.86 -2.23 -11.18
CA GLU A 96 9.36 -3.36 -11.95
C GLU A 96 7.85 -3.57 -11.72
N PRO A 97 7.05 -3.84 -12.76
CA PRO A 97 5.61 -4.10 -12.61
C PRO A 97 5.34 -5.31 -11.71
N GLN A 98 4.62 -5.08 -10.61
CA GLN A 98 4.19 -6.08 -9.65
C GLN A 98 2.92 -6.78 -10.14
N THR A 99 2.76 -8.06 -9.83
CA THR A 99 1.55 -8.82 -10.18
C THR A 99 0.56 -8.79 -9.03
N VAL A 100 -0.65 -8.33 -9.30
CA VAL A 100 -1.77 -8.36 -8.33
C VAL A 100 -2.89 -9.25 -8.88
N ARG A 101 -3.59 -9.95 -7.97
CA ARG A 101 -4.73 -10.80 -8.33
C ARG A 101 -6.04 -10.13 -7.96
N ALA A 102 -6.66 -9.46 -8.92
CA ALA A 102 -8.06 -9.05 -8.81
C ALA A 102 -8.97 -10.24 -9.23
N VAL A 103 -10.03 -9.98 -10.00
CA VAL A 103 -10.76 -11.05 -10.70
C VAL A 103 -9.86 -11.77 -11.72
N PHE A 104 -8.96 -11.01 -12.35
CA PHE A 104 -7.91 -11.52 -13.24
C PHE A 104 -6.53 -11.02 -12.78
N PRO A 105 -5.44 -11.75 -13.10
CA PRO A 105 -4.08 -11.26 -12.88
C PRO A 105 -3.84 -9.98 -13.68
N MET A 106 -3.30 -8.95 -13.04
CA MET A 106 -2.92 -7.71 -13.71
C MET A 106 -1.59 -7.20 -13.18
N ARG A 107 -0.91 -6.39 -13.99
CA ARG A 107 0.36 -5.77 -13.61
C ARG A 107 0.12 -4.33 -13.16
N CYS A 108 0.77 -3.93 -12.08
CA CYS A 108 0.76 -2.56 -11.57
C CYS A 108 2.17 -2.07 -11.28
N ASN A 109 2.45 -0.82 -11.62
CA ASN A 109 3.66 -0.10 -11.24
C ASN A 109 3.38 1.00 -10.22
N ARG A 110 2.10 1.26 -9.91
CA ARG A 110 1.66 2.26 -8.93
C ARG A 110 0.69 1.62 -7.94
N LEU A 111 0.95 1.84 -6.66
CA LEU A 111 0.08 1.42 -5.57
C LEU A 111 -0.24 2.64 -4.68
N TYR A 112 -1.53 2.91 -4.49
CA TYR A 112 -2.01 3.95 -3.59
C TYR A 112 -2.57 3.34 -2.30
N LEU A 113 -2.16 3.87 -1.16
CA LEU A 113 -2.61 3.46 0.17
C LEU A 113 -2.97 4.68 0.99
N SER A 114 -4.19 4.77 1.52
CA SER A 114 -4.51 5.80 2.52
C SER A 114 -4.12 5.29 3.90
N LEU A 115 -3.10 5.84 4.55
CA LEU A 115 -2.53 5.28 5.78
C LEU A 115 -2.75 6.18 7.00
N LYS A 116 -2.88 5.60 8.19
CA LYS A 116 -2.93 6.39 9.43
C LYS A 116 -1.61 7.11 9.70
N GLU A 117 -0.50 6.46 9.39
CA GLU A 117 0.87 6.93 9.69
C GLU A 117 1.73 6.93 8.40
N PRO A 118 1.41 7.78 7.41
CA PRO A 118 2.02 7.72 6.08
C PRO A 118 3.54 7.92 6.13
N GLN A 119 4.02 8.84 6.96
CA GLN A 119 5.46 9.13 7.08
C GLN A 119 6.25 7.97 7.66
N LYS A 120 5.70 7.26 8.65
CA LYS A 120 6.36 6.08 9.23
C LYS A 120 6.41 4.92 8.22
N PHE A 121 5.36 4.75 7.44
CA PHE A 121 5.34 3.78 6.36
C PHE A 121 6.39 4.10 5.29
N ILE A 122 6.45 5.34 4.81
CA ILE A 122 7.45 5.79 3.83
C ILE A 122 8.87 5.52 4.34
N ALA A 123 9.15 5.85 5.60
CA ALA A 123 10.46 5.57 6.21
C ALA A 123 10.78 4.07 6.33
N ALA A 124 9.76 3.21 6.44
CA ALA A 124 9.94 1.76 6.54
C ALA A 124 10.17 1.08 5.19
N VAL A 125 9.65 1.65 4.09
CA VAL A 125 9.78 1.07 2.73
C VAL A 125 10.84 1.75 1.88
N THR A 126 11.23 2.98 2.23
CA THR A 126 12.33 3.68 1.56
C THR A 126 13.65 3.13 2.10
N LYS A 127 14.47 2.57 1.21
CA LYS A 127 15.84 2.17 1.56
C LYS A 127 16.61 3.41 2.04
N PRO A 128 17.40 3.32 3.13
CA PRO A 128 18.31 4.40 3.48
C PRO A 128 19.21 4.70 2.27
N VAL A 129 19.26 5.96 1.84
CA VAL A 129 20.23 6.43 0.85
C VAL A 129 21.60 6.45 1.54
N ALA A 130 22.18 5.28 1.75
CA ALA A 130 23.44 5.09 2.45
C ALA A 130 24.34 4.16 1.63
N ALA A 131 24.62 4.53 0.36
CA ALA A 131 25.68 3.93 -0.46
C ALA A 131 25.93 4.64 -1.82
N ALA A 132 25.12 5.61 -2.24
CA ALA A 132 25.24 6.20 -3.59
C ALA A 132 26.04 7.51 -3.67
N MET A 133 26.68 7.94 -2.57
CA MET A 133 27.53 9.15 -2.54
C MET A 133 28.93 8.92 -1.98
N ALA A 134 29.40 7.66 -1.96
CA ALA A 134 30.74 7.30 -1.46
C ALA A 134 31.57 6.50 -2.48
N ALA A 135 31.36 6.73 -3.78
CA ALA A 135 32.20 6.20 -4.86
C ALA A 135 32.72 7.35 -5.72
#